data_AF-A0A132H422-F1
#
_entry.id   AF-A0A132H422-F1
#
_cell.length_a   1.000
_cell.length_b   1.000
_cell.length_c   1.000
_cell.angle_alpha   90.00
_cell.angle_beta   90.00
_cell.angle_gamma   90.00
#
_symmetry.space_group_name_H-M   'P 1'
#
loop_
_entity.id
_entity.type
_entity.pdbx_description
1 polymer ?
#
loop_
_entity_poly.entity_id
_entity_poly.type
_entity_poly.pdbx_seq_one_letter_code
_entity_poly.pdbx_strand_id
1 'polypeptide(L)'
;MDFGFSLSPSSHVKMDDVDLSTFNRLKETNPDINTCIACGSCNATCTAGQFTEMSFRRILLMLQRGKEDEAKKMIQRCMLCGKCTLVCPRGINIRRLLLDITR
;
A
#
# COMPACT_ATOMS: atom_id res chain seq x y z
N MET A 1 -31.14 -32.10 16.82
CA MET A 1 -30.89 -31.46 15.52
C MET A 1 -29.65 -30.61 15.67
N ASP A 2 -28.63 -30.86 14.86
CA ASP A 2 -27.41 -30.04 14.83
C ASP A 2 -27.56 -29.05 13.68
N PHE A 3 -27.64 -27.75 14.00
CA PHE A 3 -27.97 -26.70 13.02
C PHE A 3 -26.76 -26.26 12.17
N GLY A 4 -25.59 -26.89 12.37
CA GLY A 4 -24.42 -26.68 11.49
C GLY A 4 -23.73 -25.32 11.63
N PHE A 5 -24.01 -24.55 12.69
CA PHE A 5 -23.32 -23.30 12.97
C PHE A 5 -22.03 -23.57 13.76
N SER A 6 -20.88 -23.17 13.21
CA SER A 6 -19.59 -23.15 13.90
C SER A 6 -19.14 -21.72 14.16
N LEU A 7 -18.45 -21.47 15.27
CA LEU A 7 -17.80 -20.18 15.51
C LEU A 7 -16.70 -19.96 14.46
N SER A 8 -16.82 -18.91 13.65
CA SER A 8 -15.74 -18.49 12.76
C SER A 8 -14.55 -17.98 13.59
N PRO A 9 -13.30 -18.23 13.18
CA PRO A 9 -12.15 -17.62 13.84
C PRO A 9 -12.27 -16.09 13.81
N SER A 10 -11.77 -15.43 14.86
CA SER A 10 -11.83 -13.98 14.96
C SER A 10 -11.00 -13.35 13.83
N SER A 11 -11.60 -12.42 13.09
CA SER A 11 -10.89 -11.62 12.06
C SER A 11 -10.22 -10.38 12.66
N HIS A 12 -9.94 -10.40 13.97
CA HIS A 12 -9.42 -9.26 14.69
C HIS A 12 -7.96 -9.01 14.30
N VAL A 13 -7.68 -7.81 13.76
CA VAL A 13 -6.32 -7.35 13.49
C VAL A 13 -5.87 -6.52 14.69
N LYS A 14 -4.83 -6.97 15.41
CA LYS A 14 -4.20 -6.19 16.48
C LYS A 14 -3.30 -5.12 15.87
N MET A 15 -3.77 -3.88 15.83
CA MET A 15 -3.00 -2.76 15.27
C MET A 15 -2.06 -2.13 16.30
N ASP A 16 -2.37 -2.25 17.59
CA ASP A 16 -1.60 -1.61 18.67
C ASP A 16 -0.18 -2.19 18.83
N ASP A 17 0.00 -3.45 18.44
CA ASP A 17 1.28 -4.17 18.55
C ASP A 17 2.20 -3.98 17.31
N VAL A 18 1.76 -3.19 16.32
CA VAL A 18 2.43 -3.07 15.02
C VAL A 18 3.56 -2.03 15.06
N ASP A 19 4.73 -2.40 14.55
CA ASP A 19 5.81 -1.43 14.33
C ASP A 19 5.52 -0.52 13.12
N LEU A 20 5.40 0.78 13.39
CA LEU A 20 5.16 1.83 12.38
C LEU A 20 6.38 2.74 12.18
N SER A 21 7.53 2.40 12.75
CA SER A 21 8.77 3.19 12.69
C SER A 21 9.13 3.58 11.25
N THR A 22 9.15 2.61 10.32
CA THR A 22 9.44 2.86 8.90
C THR A 22 8.40 3.77 8.26
N PHE A 23 7.12 3.53 8.50
CA PHE A 23 6.04 4.34 7.91
C PHE A 23 6.06 5.77 8.44
N ASN A 24 6.40 5.96 9.71
CA ASN A 24 6.57 7.28 10.31
C ASN A 24 7.74 8.05 9.66
N ARG A 25 8.90 7.40 9.49
CA ARG A 25 10.05 8.00 8.77
C ARG A 25 9.70 8.37 7.33
N LEU A 26 8.92 7.53 6.65
CA LEU A 26 8.46 7.82 5.29
C LEU A 26 7.54 9.05 5.23
N LYS A 27 6.64 9.20 6.20
CA LYS A 27 5.75 10.38 6.32
C LYS A 27 6.53 11.67 6.55
N GLU A 28 7.60 11.64 7.34
CA GLU A 28 8.46 12.80 7.58
C GLU A 28 9.15 13.27 6.30
N THR A 29 9.59 12.32 5.46
CA THR A 29 10.25 12.63 4.18
C THR A 29 9.25 13.02 3.08
N ASN A 30 8.07 12.40 3.07
CA ASN A 30 7.05 12.56 2.04
C ASN A 30 5.66 12.77 2.69
N PRO A 31 5.35 13.97 3.20
CA PRO A 31 4.09 14.23 3.92
C PRO A 31 2.84 14.06 3.04
N ASP A 32 2.98 14.21 1.73
CA ASP A 32 1.92 14.06 0.73
C ASP A 32 1.24 12.68 0.78
N ILE A 33 1.93 11.66 1.29
CA ILE A 33 1.40 10.30 1.44
C ILE A 33 0.13 10.26 2.30
N ASN A 34 0.02 11.15 3.29
CA ASN A 34 -1.14 11.26 4.20
C ASN A 34 -2.38 11.81 3.49
N THR A 35 -2.21 12.40 2.31
CA THR A 35 -3.32 12.94 1.53
C THR A 35 -4.03 11.88 0.68
N CYS A 36 -3.49 10.66 0.62
CA CYS A 36 -4.04 9.58 -0.18
C CYS A 36 -5.41 9.14 0.34
N ILE A 37 -6.43 9.23 -0.51
CA ILE A 37 -7.82 8.83 -0.21
C ILE A 37 -8.16 7.41 -0.69
N ALA A 38 -7.14 6.60 -1.02
CA ALA A 38 -7.31 5.23 -1.51
C ALA A 38 -8.24 5.05 -2.74
N CYS A 39 -8.37 6.07 -3.60
CA CYS A 39 -9.28 6.04 -4.76
C CYS A 39 -8.96 4.95 -5.81
N GLY A 40 -7.71 4.50 -5.89
CA GLY A 40 -7.31 3.42 -6.81
C GLY A 40 -6.97 3.85 -8.25
N SER A 41 -7.06 5.13 -8.61
CA SER A 41 -6.72 5.62 -9.96
C SER A 41 -5.31 5.22 -10.42
N CYS A 42 -4.34 5.27 -9.49
CA CYS A 42 -2.97 4.83 -9.72
C CYS A 42 -2.84 3.33 -10.04
N ASN A 43 -3.73 2.49 -9.47
CA ASN A 43 -3.77 1.06 -9.74
C ASN A 43 -4.38 0.78 -11.12
N ALA A 44 -5.48 1.47 -11.46
CA ALA A 44 -6.16 1.33 -12.74
C ALA A 44 -5.26 1.67 -13.94
N THR A 45 -4.39 2.69 -13.82
CA THR A 45 -3.44 3.05 -14.88
C THR A 45 -2.17 2.18 -14.90
N CYS A 46 -1.95 1.32 -13.90
CA CYS A 46 -0.67 0.63 -13.73
C CYS A 46 -0.55 -0.53 -14.73
N THR A 47 0.35 -0.40 -15.69
CA THR A 47 0.65 -1.46 -16.66
C THR A 47 1.18 -2.73 -15.99
N ALA A 48 2.02 -2.60 -14.94
CA ALA A 48 2.52 -3.75 -14.18
C ALA A 48 1.41 -4.45 -13.38
N GLY A 49 0.43 -3.68 -12.88
CA GLY A 49 -0.68 -4.20 -12.07
C GLY A 49 -1.65 -5.10 -12.85
N GLN A 50 -1.60 -5.08 -14.19
CA GLN A 50 -2.40 -5.99 -15.02
C GLN A 50 -1.83 -7.42 -15.05
N PHE A 51 -0.52 -7.57 -14.87
CA PHE A 51 0.18 -8.86 -14.98
C PHE A 51 0.80 -9.32 -13.65
N THR A 52 0.79 -8.47 -12.63
CA THR A 52 1.41 -8.72 -11.32
C THR A 52 0.57 -8.15 -10.20
N GLU A 53 0.92 -8.45 -8.95
CA GLU A 53 0.25 -7.89 -7.76
C GLU A 53 0.62 -6.44 -7.44
N MET A 54 1.27 -5.70 -8.35
CA MET A 54 1.64 -4.31 -8.11
C MET A 54 0.38 -3.45 -7.91
N SER A 55 0.21 -2.95 -6.68
CA SER A 55 -0.86 -2.00 -6.36
C SER A 55 -0.40 -0.98 -5.34
N PHE A 56 -0.26 0.29 -5.74
CA PHE A 56 0.13 1.35 -4.81
C PHE A 56 -0.85 1.49 -3.63
N ARG A 57 -2.15 1.30 -3.88
CA ARG A 57 -3.17 1.32 -2.83
C ARG A 57 -2.95 0.23 -1.79
N ARG A 58 -2.63 -1.00 -2.22
CA ARG A 58 -2.31 -2.12 -1.30
C ARG A 58 -0.98 -1.89 -0.59
N ILE A 59 0.03 -1.41 -1.31
CA ILE A 59 1.35 -1.06 -0.74
C ILE A 59 1.18 -0.08 0.42
N LEU A 60 0.46 1.03 0.20
CA LEU A 60 0.22 2.02 1.25
C LEU A 60 -0.50 1.42 2.46
N LEU A 61 -1.52 0.58 2.22
CA LEU A 61 -2.23 -0.12 3.28
C LEU A 61 -1.31 -1.08 4.07
N MET A 62 -0.41 -1.79 3.40
CA MET A 62 0.55 -2.68 4.07
C MET A 62 1.53 -1.88 4.93
N LEU A 63 2.03 -0.75 4.44
CA LEU A 63 2.90 0.13 5.21
C LEU A 63 2.20 0.71 6.45
N GLN A 64 0.93 1.12 6.32
CA GLN A 64 0.10 1.58 7.45
C GLN A 64 -0.17 0.48 8.48
N ARG A 65 0.00 -0.79 8.11
CA ARG A 65 -0.16 -1.97 8.96
C ARG A 65 1.17 -2.58 9.39
N GLY A 66 2.29 -1.87 9.20
CA GLY A 66 3.65 -2.35 9.54
C GLY A 66 4.08 -3.61 8.77
N LYS A 67 3.38 -3.98 7.70
CA LYS A 67 3.69 -5.12 6.83
C LYS A 67 4.66 -4.71 5.72
N GLU A 68 5.83 -4.23 6.12
CA GLU A 68 6.81 -3.66 5.19
C GLU A 68 7.32 -4.67 4.16
N ASP A 69 7.54 -5.93 4.56
CA ASP A 69 8.02 -6.97 3.64
C ASP A 69 7.03 -7.27 2.52
N GLU A 70 5.73 -7.30 2.82
CA GLU A 70 4.67 -7.46 1.83
C GLU A 70 4.63 -6.25 0.88
N ALA A 71 4.79 -5.05 1.43
CA ALA A 71 4.90 -3.83 0.63
C ALA A 71 6.09 -3.91 -0.34
N LYS A 72 7.29 -4.24 0.14
CA LYS A 72 8.50 -4.35 -0.68
C LYS A 72 8.37 -5.35 -1.83
N LYS A 73 7.77 -6.52 -1.58
CA LYS A 73 7.50 -7.53 -2.62
C LYS A 73 6.63 -6.99 -3.76
N MET A 74 5.60 -6.20 -3.44
CA MET A 74 4.77 -5.55 -4.46
C MET A 74 5.53 -4.42 -5.18
N ILE A 75 6.37 -3.67 -4.45
CA ILE A 75 7.14 -2.55 -5.02
C ILE A 75 8.18 -3.06 -6.04
N GLN A 76 8.80 -4.22 -5.82
CA GLN A 76 9.73 -4.84 -6.77
C GLN A 76 9.14 -5.10 -8.16
N ARG A 77 7.81 -5.14 -8.29
CA ARG A 77 7.11 -5.29 -9.58
C ARG A 77 6.90 -3.96 -10.30
N CYS A 78 7.20 -2.83 -9.66
CA CYS A 78 7.02 -1.50 -10.26
C CYS A 78 8.08 -1.22 -11.34
N MET A 79 7.62 -0.84 -12.53
CA MET A 79 8.50 -0.44 -13.64
C MET A 79 8.91 1.06 -13.60
N LEU A 80 8.58 1.79 -12.52
CA LEU A 80 8.91 3.20 -12.32
C LEU A 80 8.53 4.17 -13.47
N CYS A 81 7.51 3.83 -14.25
CA CYS A 81 7.07 4.59 -15.42
C CYS A 81 6.43 5.95 -15.12
N GLY A 82 6.02 6.22 -13.86
CA GLY A 82 5.48 7.53 -13.44
C GLY A 82 4.02 7.83 -13.82
N LYS A 83 3.33 6.97 -14.57
CA LYS A 83 1.92 7.17 -14.97
C LYS A 83 0.97 7.40 -13.78
N CYS A 84 1.24 6.77 -12.65
CA CYS A 84 0.47 6.89 -11.42
C CYS A 84 0.41 8.32 -10.87
N THR A 85 1.45 9.14 -11.06
CA THR A 85 1.49 10.53 -10.61
C THR A 85 0.60 11.42 -11.47
N LEU A 86 0.50 11.14 -12.78
CA LEU A 86 -0.32 11.92 -13.71
C LEU A 86 -1.83 11.79 -13.44
N VAL A 87 -2.27 10.65 -12.91
CA VAL A 87 -3.69 10.36 -12.65
C VAL A 87 -4.10 10.57 -11.19
N CYS A 88 -3.16 10.94 -10.31
CA CYS A 88 -3.45 11.07 -8.88
C CYS A 88 -4.22 12.38 -8.62
N PRO A 89 -5.47 12.34 -8.13
CA PRO A 89 -6.24 13.57 -7.85
C PRO A 89 -5.67 14.37 -6.66
N ARG A 90 -4.77 13.76 -5.88
CA ARG A 90 -4.09 14.38 -4.74
C ARG A 90 -2.67 14.85 -5.07
N GLY A 91 -2.21 14.66 -6.31
CA GLY A 91 -0.89 15.11 -6.75
C GLY A 91 0.30 14.35 -6.15
N ILE A 92 0.08 13.15 -5.58
CA ILE A 92 1.14 12.40 -4.88
C ILE A 92 2.20 11.93 -5.89
N ASN A 93 3.47 12.24 -5.63
CA ASN A 93 4.59 11.72 -6.41
C ASN A 93 4.93 10.27 -6.03
N ILE A 94 4.04 9.36 -6.41
CA ILE A 94 4.13 7.93 -6.12
C ILE A 94 5.44 7.33 -6.65
N ARG A 95 5.91 7.76 -7.83
CA ARG A 95 7.16 7.26 -8.39
C ARG A 95 8.35 7.53 -7.46
N ARG A 96 8.48 8.76 -6.96
CA ARG A 96 9.55 9.12 -6.02
C ARG A 96 9.40 8.36 -4.71
N LEU A 97 8.19 8.27 -4.19
CA LEU A 97 7.90 7.60 -2.94
C LEU A 97 8.29 6.11 -2.96
N LEU A 98 8.03 5.41 -4.06
CA LEU A 98 8.44 4.02 -4.21
C LEU A 98 9.95 3.82 -4.22
N LEU A 99 10.71 4.77 -4.80
CA LEU A 99 12.18 4.74 -4.77
C LEU A 99 12.73 4.93 -3.36
N ASP A 100 12.13 5.83 -2.58
CA ASP A 100 12.55 6.12 -1.21
C ASP A 100 12.32 4.91 -0.27
N ILE A 101 11.33 4.06 -0.55
CA ILE A 101 11.07 2.83 0.22
C ILE A 101 12.05 1.69 -0.13
N THR A 102 12.54 1.64 -1.37
CA THR A 102 13.47 0.59 -1.84
C THR A 102 14.93 0.87 -1.54
N ARG A 103 15.26 2.10 -1.11
CA ARG A 103 16.59 2.51 -0.66
C ARG A 103 16.83 2.09 0.78
#